data_AF-A0A3N0I036-F1
#
_entry.id   AF-A0A3N0I036-F1
#
_cell.length_a   1.000
_cell.length_b   1.000
_cell.length_c   1.000
_cell.angle_alpha   90.00
_cell.angle_beta   90.00
_cell.angle_gamma   90.00
#
_symmetry.space_group_name_H-M   'P 1'
#
loop_
_entity.id
_entity.type
_entity.pdbx_description
1 polymer ?
#
loop_
_entity_poly.entity_id
_entity_poly.type
_entity_poly.pdbx_seq_one_letter_code
_entity_poly.pdbx_strand_id
1 'polypeptide(L)'
;MTLREYNSQIIYSLTSQEAFSEDTSLSFQQIDTQCPDKLKFLLLNEFVRNEMIYVTNNRFYLNKQKYQHEKRRAYVVYLCILIVPIIIGSWMFIRGVGS
;
A
#
# COMPACT_ATOMS: atom_id res chain seq x y z
N MET A 1 -5.03 11.91 -14.60
CA MET A 1 -4.52 10.99 -13.57
C MET A 1 -4.90 11.50 -12.19
N THR A 2 -5.33 10.61 -11.30
CA THR A 2 -5.66 10.94 -9.91
C THR A 2 -4.44 10.79 -8.98
N LEU A 3 -4.45 11.45 -7.82
CA LEU A 3 -3.41 11.28 -6.79
C LEU A 3 -3.21 9.80 -6.39
N ARG A 4 -4.32 9.04 -6.36
CA ARG A 4 -4.30 7.61 -6.07
C ARG A 4 -3.51 6.83 -7.11
N GLU A 5 -3.70 7.13 -8.40
CA GLU A 5 -2.96 6.47 -9.50
C GLU A 5 -1.46 6.74 -9.41
N TYR A 6 -1.06 7.98 -9.10
CA TYR A 6 0.36 8.31 -8.92
C TYR A 6 0.99 7.58 -7.73
N ASN A 7 0.29 7.51 -6.60
CA ASN A 7 0.74 6.73 -5.45
C ASN A 7 0.90 5.24 -5.80
N SER A 8 -0.08 4.68 -6.52
CA SER A 8 0.00 3.30 -6.98
C SER A 8 1.20 3.06 -7.90
N GLN A 9 1.53 4.01 -8.79
CA GLN A 9 2.70 3.89 -9.66
C GLN A 9 4.02 3.95 -8.89
N ILE A 10 4.16 4.85 -7.91
CA ILE A 10 5.38 4.94 -7.09
C ILE A 10 5.62 3.63 -6.34
N ILE A 11 4.59 3.11 -5.67
CA ILE A 11 4.68 1.83 -4.94
C ILE A 11 4.91 0.68 -5.92
N TYR A 12 4.25 0.68 -7.07
CA TYR A 12 4.47 -0.33 -8.11
C TYR A 12 5.92 -0.35 -8.58
N SER A 13 6.48 0.80 -8.98
CA SER A 13 7.86 0.90 -9.45
C SER A 13 8.89 0.44 -8.41
N LEU A 14 8.65 0.71 -7.12
CA LEU A 14 9.50 0.23 -6.02
C LEU A 14 9.33 -1.28 -5.77
N THR A 15 8.11 -1.80 -5.81
CA THR A 15 7.83 -3.22 -5.55
C THR A 15 8.23 -4.13 -6.72
N SER A 16 8.04 -3.69 -7.96
CA SER A 16 8.36 -4.48 -9.17
C SER A 16 9.86 -4.67 -9.34
N GLN A 17 10.67 -3.77 -8.80
CA GLN A 17 12.13 -3.87 -8.79
C GLN A 17 12.68 -4.41 -7.46
N GLU A 18 11.81 -4.93 -6.59
CA GLU A 18 12.18 -5.46 -5.27
C GLU A 18 13.04 -4.51 -4.42
N ALA A 19 12.75 -3.20 -4.49
CA ALA A 19 13.47 -2.14 -3.78
C ALA A 19 13.15 -2.17 -2.28
N PHE A 20 13.61 -3.19 -1.57
CA PHE A 20 13.40 -3.42 -0.13
C PHE A 20 14.69 -3.29 0.70
N SER A 21 15.84 -3.10 0.06
CA SER A 21 17.14 -2.84 0.71
C SER A 21 17.85 -1.67 0.05
N GLU A 22 18.95 -1.22 0.66
CA GLU A 22 19.79 -0.16 0.07
C GLU A 22 20.40 -0.60 -1.27
N ASP A 23 20.77 -1.87 -1.40
CA ASP A 23 21.35 -2.43 -2.62
C ASP A 23 20.36 -2.44 -3.81
N THR A 24 19.06 -2.63 -3.52
CA THR A 24 18.00 -2.62 -4.52
C THR A 24 17.22 -1.31 -4.58
N SER A 25 17.69 -0.29 -3.87
CA SER A 25 17.05 1.03 -3.83
C SER A 25 17.00 1.68 -5.22
N LEU A 26 16.02 2.54 -5.48
CA LEU A 26 15.85 3.25 -6.75
C LEU A 26 16.20 4.72 -6.61
N SER A 27 16.89 5.29 -7.60
CA SER A 27 17.07 6.74 -7.68
C SER A 27 15.75 7.43 -8.04
N PHE A 28 15.66 8.73 -7.78
CA PHE A 28 14.50 9.53 -8.18
C PHE A 28 14.16 9.34 -9.67
N GLN A 29 15.14 9.28 -10.58
CA GLN A 29 14.87 9.10 -12.02
C GLN A 29 14.41 7.68 -12.37
N GLN A 30 14.83 6.66 -11.62
CA GLN A 30 14.47 5.26 -11.87
C GLN A 30 13.01 4.94 -11.49
N ILE A 31 12.38 5.77 -10.65
CA ILE A 31 10.97 5.63 -10.30
C ILE A 31 10.14 6.14 -11.48
N ASP A 32 9.88 5.27 -12.46
CA ASP A 32 9.12 5.64 -13.65
C ASP A 32 7.67 5.93 -13.28
N THR A 33 7.27 7.18 -13.49
CA THR A 33 5.93 7.69 -13.22
C THR A 33 5.64 8.80 -14.22
N GLN A 34 4.41 8.88 -14.72
CA GLN A 34 3.96 10.02 -15.54
C GLN A 34 3.61 11.27 -14.69
N CYS A 35 4.20 11.36 -13.49
CA CYS A 35 3.93 12.39 -12.49
C CYS A 35 4.89 13.58 -12.69
N PRO A 36 4.43 14.84 -12.61
CA PRO A 36 5.33 15.98 -12.57
C PRO A 36 6.34 15.88 -11.42
N ASP A 37 7.61 16.21 -11.65
CA ASP A 37 8.70 16.02 -10.67
C ASP A 37 8.42 16.64 -9.30
N LYS A 38 7.84 17.85 -9.28
CA LYS A 38 7.48 18.54 -8.03
C LYS A 38 6.45 17.75 -7.22
N LEU A 39 5.46 17.15 -7.89
CA LEU A 39 4.43 16.34 -7.25
C LEU A 39 5.02 14.99 -6.81
N LYS A 40 5.83 14.35 -7.64
CA LYS A 40 6.55 13.12 -7.30
C LYS A 40 7.42 13.28 -6.06
N PHE A 41 8.15 14.39 -5.97
CA PHE A 41 8.95 14.72 -4.79
C PHE A 41 8.09 14.89 -3.52
N LEU A 42 6.97 15.60 -3.62
CA LEU A 42 6.03 15.75 -2.49
C LEU A 42 5.48 14.40 -2.03
N LEU A 43 5.07 13.54 -2.96
CA LEU A 43 4.53 12.21 -2.65
C LEU A 43 5.59 11.32 -2.00
N LEU A 44 6.82 11.29 -2.55
CA LEU A 44 7.92 10.55 -1.95
C LEU A 44 8.24 11.05 -0.53
N ASN A 45 8.26 12.37 -0.31
CA ASN A 45 8.46 12.92 1.03
C ASN A 45 7.33 12.56 1.99
N GLU A 46 6.07 12.51 1.54
CA GLU A 46 4.99 12.01 2.38
C GLU A 46 5.18 10.53 2.75
N PHE A 47 5.60 9.68 1.81
CA PHE A 47 5.90 8.28 2.12
C PHE A 47 7.08 8.13 3.08
N VAL A 48 8.08 9.01 2.99
CA VAL A 48 9.21 9.05 3.93
C VAL A 48 8.75 9.52 5.32
N ARG A 49 7.95 10.57 5.39
CA ARG A 49 7.35 11.04 6.67
C ARG A 49 6.48 9.96 7.32
N ASN A 50 5.79 9.17 6.52
CA ASN A 50 5.00 8.02 6.96
C ASN A 50 5.83 6.74 7.13
N GLU A 51 7.16 6.80 7.08
CA GLU A 51 8.12 5.68 7.23
C GLU A 51 7.85 4.48 6.32
N MET A 52 7.13 4.69 5.22
CA MET A 52 6.82 3.66 4.23
C MET A 52 7.97 3.48 3.25
N ILE A 53 8.69 4.58 2.98
CA ILE A 53 9.91 4.61 2.18
C ILE A 53 11.05 5.13 3.05
N TYR A 54 12.21 4.51 2.93
CA TYR A 54 13.47 4.99 3.48
C TYR A 54 14.32 5.63 2.38
N VAL A 55 15.16 6.58 2.79
CA VAL A 55 16.07 7.30 1.89
C VAL A 55 17.50 7.12 2.37
N THR A 56 18.33 6.50 1.53
CA THR A 56 19.78 6.40 1.73
C THR A 56 20.47 6.84 0.44
N ASN A 57 21.48 7.70 0.52
CA ASN A 57 22.25 8.18 -0.63
C ASN A 57 21.40 8.72 -1.79
N ASN A 58 20.32 9.45 -1.46
CA ASN A 58 19.37 10.00 -2.45
C ASN A 58 18.63 8.94 -3.29
N ARG A 59 18.58 7.71 -2.78
CA ARG A 59 17.84 6.57 -3.33
C ARG A 59 16.73 6.16 -2.35
N PHE A 60 15.67 5.59 -2.89
CA PHE A 60 14.45 5.26 -2.18
C PHE A 60 14.25 3.75 -2.17
N TYR A 61 13.93 3.19 -1.01
CA TYR A 61 13.56 1.78 -0.84
C TYR A 61 12.41 1.65 0.15
N LEU A 62 11.58 0.62 -0.01
CA LEU A 62 10.40 0.38 0.80
C LEU A 62 10.75 -0.26 2.13
N ASN A 63 10.07 0.19 3.18
CA ASN A 63 10.02 -0.52 4.44
C ASN A 63 9.17 -1.79 4.27
N LYS A 64 9.84 -2.95 4.15
CA LYS A 64 9.18 -4.24 3.95
C LYS A 64 8.19 -4.59 5.07
N GLN A 65 8.53 -4.31 6.32
CA GLN A 65 7.67 -4.62 7.48
C GLN A 65 6.39 -3.77 7.46
N LYS A 66 6.55 -2.46 7.27
CA LYS A 66 5.41 -1.52 7.23
C LYS A 66 4.51 -1.78 6.01
N TYR A 67 5.10 -2.04 4.84
CA TYR A 67 4.36 -2.41 3.64
C TYR A 67 3.53 -3.70 3.83
N GLN A 68 4.13 -4.74 4.42
CA GLN A 68 3.39 -5.99 4.70
C GLN A 68 2.29 -5.78 5.75
N HIS A 69 2.53 -4.95 6.76
CA HIS A 69 1.54 -4.63 7.78
C HIS A 69 0.33 -3.88 7.21
N GLU A 70 0.55 -2.86 6.38
CA GLU A 70 -0.52 -2.12 5.71
C GLU A 70 -1.29 -2.99 4.70
N LYS A 71 -0.58 -3.83 3.93
CA LYS A 71 -1.22 -4.81 3.04
C LYS A 71 -2.10 -5.79 3.82
N ARG A 72 -1.63 -6.28 4.97
CA ARG A 72 -2.39 -7.19 5.83
C ARG A 72 -3.59 -6.49 6.47
N ARG A 73 -3.46 -5.24 6.92
CA ARG A 73 -4.58 -4.44 7.44
C ARG A 73 -5.67 -4.26 6.39
N ALA A 74 -5.32 -3.87 5.17
CA ALA A 74 -6.27 -3.75 4.08
C ALA A 74 -6.98 -5.08 3.78
N TYR A 75 -6.23 -6.19 3.78
CA TYR A 75 -6.78 -7.53 3.55
C TYR A 75 -7.72 -8.01 4.67
N VAL A 76 -7.38 -7.73 5.93
CA VAL A 76 -8.22 -8.09 7.09
C VAL A 76 -9.52 -7.30 7.08
N VAL A 77 -9.48 -6.00 6.79
CA VAL A 77 -10.70 -5.18 6.65
C VAL A 77 -11.60 -5.74 5.54
N TYR A 78 -11.01 -6.11 4.40
CA TYR A 78 -11.74 -6.72 3.30
C TYR A 78 -12.37 -8.08 3.68
N LEU A 79 -11.64 -8.94 4.38
CA LEU A 79 -12.15 -10.20 4.90
C LEU A 79 -13.29 -10.01 5.91
N CYS A 80 -13.19 -9.03 6.81
CA CYS A 80 -14.25 -8.73 7.76
C CYS A 80 -15.55 -8.30 7.03
N ILE A 81 -15.46 -7.45 6.01
CA ILE A 81 -16.63 -7.04 5.22
C ILE A 81 -17.28 -8.22 4.50
N LEU A 82 -16.49 -9.22 4.07
CA LEU A 82 -17.02 -10.42 3.39
C LEU A 82 -17.65 -11.44 4.36
N ILE A 83 -17.05 -11.63 5.54
CA ILE A 83 -17.45 -12.69 6.48
C ILE A 83 -18.59 -12.23 7.40
N VAL A 84 -18.59 -10.95 7.82
CA VAL A 84 -19.61 -10.39 8.73
C VAL A 84 -21.05 -10.57 8.20
N PRO A 85 -21.36 -10.32 6.91
CA PRO A 85 -22.70 -10.55 6.36
C PRO A 85 -23.13 -12.02 6.40
N ILE A 86 -22.18 -12.95 6.23
CA ILE A 86 -22.45 -14.39 6.23
C ILE A 86 -22.77 -14.88 7.66
N ILE A 87 -22.02 -14.40 8.64
CA ILE A 87 -22.25 -14.73 10.05
C ILE A 87 -23.60 -14.16 10.52
N ILE A 88 -23.88 -12.88 10.21
CA ILE A 88 -25.16 -12.24 10.56
C ILE A 88 -26.34 -12.95 9.87
N GLY A 89 -26.21 -13.25 8.57
CA GLY A 89 -27.23 -13.97 7.80
C GLY A 89 -27.51 -15.37 8.37
N SER A 90 -26.45 -16.12 8.70
CA SER A 90 -26.57 -17.45 9.34
C SER A 90 -27.25 -17.36 10.71
N TRP A 91 -26.94 -16.32 11.49
CA TRP A 91 -27.53 -16.13 12.82
C TRP A 91 -29.01 -15.73 12.76
N MET A 92 -29.40 -14.91 11.78
CA MET A 92 -30.80 -14.58 11.50
C MET A 92 -31.59 -15.81 11.02
N PHE A 93 -30.99 -16.66 10.18
CA PHE A 93 -31.64 -17.89 9.70
C PHE A 93 -31.91 -18.88 10.86
N ILE A 94 -30.95 -19.05 11.76
CA ILE A 94 -31.11 -19.91 12.95
C ILE A 94 -32.23 -19.38 13.88
N ARG A 95 -32.39 -18.05 14.00
CA ARG A 95 -33.46 -17.45 14.80
C ARG A 95 -34.83 -17.41 14.11
N GLY A 96 -34.89 -17.37 12.77
CA GLY A 96 -36.15 -17.34 12.03
C GLY A 96 -36.78 -18.72 11.77
N VAL A 97 -36.02 -19.80 11.90
CA VAL A 97 -36.51 -21.18 11.70
C VAL A 97 -37.00 -21.83 13.00
N GLY A 98 -36.81 -21.18 14.15
CA GLY A 98 -37.21 -21.68 15.48
C GLY A 98 -38.41 -20.97 16.13
N SER A 99 -39.11 -20.10 15.39
CA SER A 99 -40.31 -19.37 15.85
C SER A 99 -41.55 -19.79 15.08
#